data_AF-A0A8S9HBE4-F1
#
_entry.id   AF-A0A8S9HBE4-F1
#
_cell.length_a   1.000
_cell.length_b   1.000
_cell.length_c   1.000
_cell.angle_alpha   90.00
_cell.angle_beta   90.00
_cell.angle_gamma   90.00
#
_symmetry.space_group_name_H-M   'P 1'
#
loop_
_entity.id
_entity.type
_entity.pdbx_description
1 polymer ?
#
loop_
_entity_poly.entity_id
_entity_poly.type
_entity_poly.pdbx_seq_one_letter_code
_entity_poly.pdbx_strand_id
1 'polypeptide(L)'
;MKFTGAICIAFVILFVSSLARTNAVVEEGTNGVCVPGELKPCIPAVQTGSKPTTECCGVLKKQQSCLCGYIKDPRFGQYVKSKYAHMVLSTCGVPYPKC
;
A
#
# COMPACT_ATOMS: atom_id res chain seq x y z
N MET A 1 -18.90 5.71 42.23
CA MET A 1 -18.09 6.15 41.06
C MET A 1 -16.63 5.64 41.12
N LYS A 2 -16.41 4.36 41.48
CA LYS A 2 -15.04 3.77 41.62
C LYS A 2 -14.83 2.59 40.65
N PHE A 3 -15.92 1.91 40.29
CA PHE A 3 -15.91 0.78 39.35
C PHE A 3 -15.92 1.18 37.87
N THR A 4 -16.40 2.39 37.55
CA THR A 4 -16.40 2.92 36.17
C THR A 4 -14.99 3.07 35.60
N GLY A 5 -14.02 3.48 36.43
CA GLY A 5 -12.62 3.60 36.00
C GLY A 5 -11.99 2.25 35.67
N ALA A 6 -12.27 1.21 36.46
CA ALA A 6 -11.73 -0.13 36.25
C ALA A 6 -12.26 -0.79 34.96
N ILE A 7 -13.54 -0.55 34.63
CA ILE A 7 -14.16 -1.05 33.39
C ILE A 7 -13.52 -0.41 32.15
N CYS A 8 -13.23 0.89 32.17
CA CYS A 8 -12.59 1.57 31.05
C CYS A 8 -11.15 1.08 30.82
N ILE A 9 -10.39 0.85 31.91
CA ILE A 9 -9.01 0.34 31.82
C ILE A 9 -9.00 -1.08 31.23
N ALA A 10 -9.93 -1.94 31.63
CA ALA A 10 -10.04 -3.30 31.09
C ALA A 10 -10.39 -3.31 29.59
N PHE A 11 -11.27 -2.40 29.13
CA PHE A 11 -11.65 -2.30 27.72
C PHE A 11 -10.50 -1.82 26.82
N VAL A 12 -9.67 -0.88 27.32
CA VAL A 12 -8.49 -0.39 26.59
C VAL A 12 -7.45 -1.50 26.42
N ILE A 13 -7.21 -2.32 27.45
CA ILE A 13 -6.24 -3.43 27.39
C ILE A 13 -6.70 -4.52 26.40
N LEU A 14 -8.00 -4.81 26.34
CA LEU A 14 -8.58 -5.78 25.39
C LEU A 14 -8.48 -5.30 23.94
N PHE A 15 -8.65 -4.00 23.67
CA PHE A 15 -8.51 -3.44 22.32
C PHE A 15 -7.06 -3.46 21.82
N VAL A 16 -6.08 -3.15 22.68
CA VAL A 16 -4.65 -3.14 22.32
C VAL A 16 -4.14 -4.55 21.97
N SER A 17 -4.67 -5.58 22.63
CA SER A 17 -4.29 -6.99 22.41
C SER A 17 -4.72 -7.54 21.04
N SER A 18 -5.74 -6.93 20.41
CA SER A 18 -6.29 -7.35 19.12
C SER A 18 -5.53 -6.76 17.92
N LEU A 19 -4.79 -5.66 18.13
CA LEU A 19 -4.01 -4.99 17.08
C LEU A 19 -2.60 -5.57 16.90
N ALA A 20 -2.14 -6.41 17.84
CA ALA A 20 -0.78 -6.95 17.83
C ALA A 20 -0.60 -8.21 16.95
N ARG A 21 -1.64 -8.68 16.26
CA ARG A 21 -1.57 -9.89 15.43
C ARG A 21 -1.84 -9.62 13.96
N THR A 22 -1.11 -8.67 13.39
CA THR A 22 -0.86 -8.68 11.95
C THR A 22 0.59 -9.11 11.76
N ASN A 23 0.78 -10.39 11.45
CA ASN A 23 2.04 -10.90 10.94
C ASN A 23 2.30 -10.19 9.59
N ALA A 24 2.91 -9.02 9.64
CA ALA A 24 3.63 -8.51 8.49
C ALA A 24 4.89 -9.38 8.39
N VAL A 25 4.83 -10.41 7.54
CA VAL A 25 6.03 -10.96 6.92
C VAL A 25 6.71 -9.76 6.28
N VAL A 26 7.71 -9.24 6.98
CA VAL A 26 8.67 -8.31 6.42
C VAL A 26 9.47 -9.15 5.44
N GLU A 27 9.02 -9.20 4.19
CA GLU A 27 9.89 -9.63 3.11
C GLU A 27 10.98 -8.56 3.00
N GLU A 28 12.17 -8.99 3.42
CA GLU A 28 13.44 -8.34 3.20
C GLU A 28 13.60 -8.07 1.71
N GLY A 29 13.33 -6.82 1.32
CA GLY A 29 13.39 -6.37 -0.06
C GLY A 29 13.76 -4.91 -0.10
N THR A 30 15.04 -4.63 0.19
CA THR A 30 15.76 -3.36 -0.06
C THR A 30 14.97 -2.08 0.21
N ASN A 31 15.30 -1.45 1.33
CA ASN A 31 14.73 -0.24 1.94
C ASN A 31 14.47 0.96 0.99
N GLY A 32 13.44 0.86 0.15
CA GLY A 32 12.60 2.00 -0.20
C GLY A 32 11.45 2.03 0.80
N VAL A 33 11.27 3.13 1.54
CA VAL A 33 10.09 3.28 2.39
C VAL A 33 8.88 3.21 1.45
N CYS A 34 8.01 2.21 1.65
CA CYS A 34 6.78 2.09 0.89
C CYS A 34 5.85 3.24 1.28
N VAL A 35 5.90 4.35 0.55
CA VAL A 35 5.08 5.54 0.80
C VAL A 35 4.03 5.66 -0.29
N PRO A 36 2.78 5.20 -0.05
CA PRO A 36 1.70 5.27 -1.05
C PRO A 36 1.46 6.68 -1.59
N GLY A 37 1.71 7.70 -0.75
CA GLY A 37 1.55 9.10 -1.12
C GLY A 37 2.47 9.55 -2.26
N GLU A 38 3.62 8.91 -2.47
CA GLU A 38 4.49 9.23 -3.60
C GLU A 38 3.95 8.71 -4.94
N LEU A 39 2.98 7.79 -4.95
CA LEU A 39 2.33 7.32 -6.18
C LEU A 39 1.27 8.31 -6.71
N LYS A 40 1.03 9.44 -6.02
CA LYS A 40 0.08 10.49 -6.45
C LYS A 40 0.27 10.94 -7.91
N PRO A 41 1.49 11.12 -8.45
CA PRO A 41 1.69 11.50 -9.84
C PRO A 41 1.15 10.47 -10.85
N CYS A 42 0.92 9.23 -10.43
CA CYS A 42 0.37 8.16 -11.27
C CYS A 42 -1.15 8.10 -11.29
N ILE A 43 -1.83 8.73 -10.33
CA ILE A 43 -3.30 8.72 -10.23
C ILE A 43 -4.00 9.09 -11.55
N PRO A 44 -3.66 10.19 -12.25
CA PRO A 44 -4.36 10.54 -13.49
C PRO A 44 -4.20 9.43 -14.55
N ALA A 45 -3.00 8.85 -14.68
CA ALA A 45 -2.73 7.78 -15.65
C ALA A 45 -3.48 6.49 -15.29
N VAL A 46 -3.54 6.13 -14.00
CA VAL A 46 -4.28 4.96 -13.51
C VAL A 46 -5.79 5.13 -13.60
N GLN A 47 -6.32 6.36 -13.45
CA GLN A 47 -7.76 6.61 -13.53
C GLN A 47 -8.27 6.71 -14.97
N THR A 48 -7.50 7.35 -15.85
CA THR A 48 -7.97 7.72 -17.20
C THR A 48 -7.31 6.93 -18.32
N GLY A 49 -6.25 6.16 -18.04
CA GLY A 49 -5.43 5.51 -19.08
C GLY A 49 -4.55 6.50 -19.86
N SER A 50 -4.40 7.74 -19.36
CA SER A 50 -3.48 8.72 -19.94
C SER A 50 -2.02 8.29 -19.79
N LYS A 51 -1.14 8.89 -20.59
CA LYS A 51 0.30 8.60 -20.56
C LYS A 51 0.90 8.97 -19.20
N PRO A 52 1.64 8.07 -18.53
CA PRO A 52 2.28 8.39 -17.25
C PRO A 52 3.39 9.44 -17.42
N THR A 53 3.54 10.29 -16.41
CA THR A 53 4.62 11.28 -16.35
C THR A 53 5.96 10.62 -16.01
N THR A 54 7.06 11.30 -16.30
CA THR A 54 8.40 10.84 -15.90
C THR A 54 8.51 10.69 -14.38
N GLU A 55 7.87 11.58 -13.62
CA GLU A 55 7.79 11.50 -12.17
C GLU A 55 7.06 10.24 -11.71
N CYS A 56 5.90 9.94 -12.31
CA CYS A 56 5.16 8.70 -12.04
C CYS A 56 6.02 7.45 -12.29
N CYS A 57 6.71 7.38 -13.43
CA CYS A 57 7.58 6.23 -13.70
C CYS A 57 8.78 6.16 -12.74
N GLY A 58 9.32 7.31 -12.31
CA GLY A 58 10.39 7.37 -11.33
C GLY A 58 9.99 6.80 -9.97
N VAL A 59 8.83 7.21 -9.44
CA VAL A 59 8.32 6.71 -8.16
C VAL A 59 7.91 5.23 -8.23
N LEU A 60 7.31 4.79 -9.34
CA LEU A 60 6.95 3.38 -9.54
C LEU A 60 8.16 2.45 -9.54
N LYS A 61 9.26 2.86 -10.17
CA LYS A 61 10.52 2.09 -10.16
C LYS A 61 11.14 2.03 -8.77
N LYS A 62 11.12 3.15 -8.03
CA LYS A 62 11.63 3.21 -6.65
C LYS A 62 10.85 2.28 -5.70
N GLN A 63 9.54 2.15 -5.90
CA GLN A 63 8.66 1.38 -5.03
C GLN A 63 8.26 0.02 -5.63
N GLN A 64 9.04 -0.52 -6.57
CA GLN A 64 8.72 -1.79 -7.22
C GLN A 64 8.60 -2.95 -6.21
N SER A 65 9.47 -2.99 -5.19
CA SER A 65 9.39 -3.98 -4.11
C SER A 65 8.10 -3.89 -3.27
N CYS A 66 7.49 -2.71 -3.22
CA CYS A 66 6.26 -2.47 -2.46
C CYS A 66 4.98 -2.90 -3.19
N LEU A 67 5.05 -3.15 -4.50
CA LEU A 67 3.86 -3.41 -5.32
C LEU A 67 3.04 -4.60 -4.84
N CYS A 68 3.68 -5.68 -4.37
CA CYS A 68 2.95 -6.82 -3.79
C CYS A 68 2.19 -6.44 -2.52
N GLY A 69 2.76 -5.58 -1.68
CA GLY A 69 2.08 -5.03 -0.52
C GLY A 69 0.83 -4.25 -0.94
N TYR A 70 0.95 -3.40 -1.97
CA TYR A 70 -0.19 -2.63 -2.49
C TYR A 70 -1.26 -3.50 -3.14
N ILE A 71 -0.88 -4.61 -3.80
CA ILE A 71 -1.83 -5.58 -4.40
C ILE A 71 -2.63 -6.33 -3.32
N LYS A 72 -1.99 -6.67 -2.20
CA LYS A 72 -2.59 -7.40 -1.08
C LYS A 72 -3.41 -6.50 -0.16
N ASP A 73 -3.11 -5.21 -0.10
CA ASP A 73 -3.89 -4.25 0.70
C ASP A 73 -5.27 -4.01 0.06
N PRO A 74 -6.40 -4.28 0.76
CA PRO A 74 -7.74 -4.10 0.20
C PRO A 74 -8.07 -2.65 -0.15
N ARG A 75 -7.37 -1.67 0.45
CA ARG A 75 -7.56 -0.24 0.15
C ARG A 75 -6.94 0.17 -1.18
N PHE A 76 -5.87 -0.50 -1.59
CA PHE A 76 -5.07 -0.13 -2.78
C PHE A 76 -5.17 -1.14 -3.92
N GLY A 77 -5.41 -2.42 -3.60
CA GLY A 77 -5.29 -3.53 -4.54
C GLY A 77 -6.22 -3.40 -5.74
N GLN A 78 -7.42 -2.84 -5.55
CA GLN A 78 -8.35 -2.55 -6.64
C GLN A 78 -7.79 -1.59 -7.70
N TYR A 79 -6.96 -0.63 -7.29
CA TYR A 79 -6.33 0.33 -8.20
C TYR A 79 -5.14 -0.32 -8.91
N VAL A 80 -4.31 -1.07 -8.19
CA VAL A 80 -3.12 -1.73 -8.76
C VAL A 80 -3.48 -2.87 -9.72
N LYS A 81 -4.59 -3.58 -9.46
CA LYS A 81 -5.12 -4.65 -10.33
C LYS A 81 -5.92 -4.13 -11.53
N SER A 82 -6.08 -2.82 -11.68
CA SER A 82 -6.84 -2.23 -12.78
C SER A 82 -6.10 -2.33 -14.12
N LYS A 83 -6.85 -2.37 -15.22
CA LYS A 83 -6.28 -2.39 -16.59
C LYS A 83 -5.32 -1.22 -16.83
N TYR A 84 -5.68 -0.03 -16.37
CA TYR A 84 -4.85 1.16 -16.56
C TYR A 84 -3.60 1.13 -15.69
N ALA A 85 -3.65 0.60 -14.46
CA ALA A 85 -2.43 0.39 -13.69
C ALA A 85 -1.46 -0.59 -14.37
N HIS A 86 -1.97 -1.67 -14.97
CA HIS A 86 -1.14 -2.60 -15.74
C HIS A 86 -0.50 -1.91 -16.97
N MET A 87 -1.26 -1.08 -17.68
CA MET A 87 -0.75 -0.27 -18.78
C MET A 87 0.35 0.71 -18.31
N VAL A 88 0.14 1.39 -17.18
CA VAL A 88 1.10 2.33 -16.60
C VAL A 88 2.39 1.62 -16.21
N LEU A 89 2.29 0.47 -15.52
CA LEU A 89 3.44 -0.38 -15.18
C LEU A 89 4.24 -0.77 -16.43
N SER A 90 3.55 -1.29 -17.45
CA SER A 90 4.16 -1.65 -18.73
C SER A 90 4.83 -0.47 -19.42
N THR A 91 4.18 0.69 -19.45
CA THR A 91 4.70 1.90 -20.10
C THR A 91 5.95 2.43 -19.38
N CYS A 92 5.98 2.32 -18.06
CA CYS A 92 7.12 2.70 -17.25
C CYS A 92 8.24 1.64 -17.21
N GLY A 93 8.05 0.47 -17.83
CA GLY A 93 9.01 -0.64 -17.81
C GLY A 93 9.13 -1.31 -16.44
N VAL A 94 8.07 -1.28 -15.64
CA VAL A 94 8.00 -1.96 -14.35
C VAL A 94 7.20 -3.25 -14.53
N PRO A 95 7.80 -4.43 -14.27
CA PRO A 95 7.08 -5.69 -14.42
C PRO A 95 5.97 -5.78 -13.39
N TYR A 96 4.82 -6.32 -13.80
CA TYR A 96 3.77 -6.68 -12.84
C TYR A 96 4.29 -7.81 -11.94
N PRO A 97 4.31 -7.63 -10.61
CA PRO A 97 4.92 -8.61 -9.73
C PRO A 97 4.05 -9.87 -9.62
N LYS A 98 4.70 -11.02 -9.44
CA LYS A 98 4.04 -12.24 -8.98
C LYS A 98 4.06 -12.21 -7.45
N CYS A 99 2.87 -12.14 -6.87
CA CYS A 99 2.63 -12.10 -5.44
C CYS A 99 1.66 -13.24 -5.08
#